data_AF-A0A0C9U1V8-F1
#
_entry.id   AF-A0A0C9U1V8-F1
#
_cell.length_a   1.000
_cell.length_b   1.000
_cell.length_c   1.000
_cell.angle_alpha   90.00
_cell.angle_beta   90.00
_cell.angle_gamma   90.00
#
_symmetry.space_group_name_H-M   'P 1'
#
loop_
_entity.id
_entity.type
_entity.pdbx_description
1 polymer ?
#
loop_
_entity_poly.entity_id
_entity_poly.type
_entity_poly.pdbx_seq_one_letter_code
_entity_poly.pdbx_strand_id
1 'polypeptide(L)'
;MPKTTKAKRDEQQVDDPNGPVYFWKPATLHGYLGQWYSSPFTSTESDGRKIGYENAEQYMMHRKGLLFAPDDNITASILETTDPKAIKALGRLVPDFDETVWLEKRYQIVIDGNYLKFSQNKELKDKLLATGNRELVEASPMDRIWGVGFGWKNAEKQRGRWGLNLLGKALMEVRDKLRAEEGESV
;
A
#
# COMPACT_ATOMS: atom_id res chain seq x y z
N MET A 1 10.55 -17.33 40.73
CA MET A 1 9.68 -16.16 40.45
C MET A 1 9.44 -16.08 38.95
N PRO A 2 8.19 -16.14 38.46
CA PRO A 2 7.92 -15.93 37.04
C PRO A 2 8.05 -14.45 36.71
N LYS A 3 8.83 -14.12 35.69
CA LYS A 3 8.96 -12.77 35.15
C LYS A 3 7.65 -12.41 34.45
N THR A 4 6.87 -11.52 35.03
CA THR A 4 5.68 -10.94 34.40
C THR A 4 6.11 -10.08 33.23
N THR A 5 5.97 -10.59 32.01
CA THR A 5 6.12 -9.79 30.79
C THR A 5 5.01 -8.75 30.78
N LYS A 6 5.33 -7.48 31.07
CA LYS A 6 4.40 -6.37 30.85
C LYS A 6 4.07 -6.34 29.36
N ALA A 7 2.86 -6.76 28.99
CA ALA A 7 2.27 -6.39 27.71
C ALA A 7 2.33 -4.86 27.62
N LYS A 8 3.11 -4.33 26.67
CA LYS A 8 3.05 -2.91 26.35
C LYS A 8 1.61 -2.65 25.91
N ARG A 9 0.88 -1.82 26.66
CA ARG A 9 -0.38 -1.26 26.16
C ARG A 9 -0.01 -0.51 24.89
N ASP A 10 -0.50 -0.99 23.74
CA ASP A 10 -0.40 -0.27 22.49
C ASP A 10 -1.22 1.02 22.66
N GLU A 11 -0.53 2.12 22.98
CA GLU A 11 -1.12 3.45 22.92
C GLU A 11 -1.64 3.66 21.51
N GLN A 12 -2.94 3.89 21.41
CA GLN A 12 -3.61 4.19 20.15
C GLN A 12 -2.98 5.42 19.52
N GLN A 13 -2.75 5.34 18.21
CA GLN A 13 -2.27 6.48 17.43
C GLN A 13 -3.27 7.63 17.54
N VAL A 14 -2.77 8.82 17.85
CA VAL A 14 -3.56 10.06 17.88
C VAL A 14 -3.34 10.78 16.55
N ASP A 15 -4.43 11.21 15.91
CA ASP A 15 -4.35 12.04 14.71
C ASP A 15 -4.20 13.51 15.11
N ASP A 16 -3.08 14.13 14.71
CA ASP A 16 -2.89 15.57 14.80
C ASP A 16 -3.42 16.21 13.51
N PRO A 17 -4.53 16.97 13.54
CA PRO A 17 -5.13 17.52 12.33
C PRO A 17 -4.21 18.48 11.56
N ASN A 18 -3.18 19.02 12.21
CA ASN A 18 -2.22 19.94 11.58
C ASN A 18 -0.93 19.23 11.11
N GLY A 19 -0.76 17.95 11.45
CA GLY A 19 0.44 17.17 11.13
C GLY A 19 0.24 16.18 9.97
N PRO A 20 1.29 15.41 9.59
CA PRO A 20 1.15 14.33 8.62
C PRO A 20 0.16 13.25 9.07
N VAL A 21 -0.43 12.55 8.11
CA VAL A 21 -1.25 11.35 8.35
C VAL A 21 -0.32 10.14 8.32
N TYR A 22 0.00 9.61 9.50
CA TYR A 22 0.83 8.41 9.61
C TYR A 22 -0.02 7.14 9.48
N PHE A 23 0.47 6.13 8.77
CA PHE A 23 -0.18 4.82 8.66
C PHE A 23 0.85 3.69 8.61
N TRP A 24 0.46 2.46 8.97
CA TRP A 24 1.33 1.29 8.86
C TRP A 24 0.56 -0.04 8.88
N LYS A 25 0.03 -0.45 10.04
CA LYS A 25 -0.67 -1.73 10.18
C LYS A 25 -2.17 -1.57 9.88
N PRO A 26 -2.83 -2.57 9.27
CA PRO A 26 -4.26 -2.50 8.94
C PRO A 26 -5.17 -2.17 10.13
N ALA A 27 -4.85 -2.68 11.33
CA ALA A 27 -5.64 -2.46 12.54
C ALA A 27 -5.41 -1.10 13.24
N THR A 28 -4.70 -0.16 12.59
CA THR A 28 -4.47 1.20 13.13
C THR A 28 -5.48 2.20 12.54
N LEU A 29 -5.59 3.38 13.15
CA LEU A 29 -6.54 4.44 12.78
C LEU A 29 -6.56 4.72 11.26
N HIS A 30 -5.38 4.85 10.67
CA HIS A 30 -5.21 5.12 9.23
C HIS A 30 -4.76 3.89 8.46
N GLY A 31 -4.95 2.69 9.01
CA GLY A 31 -4.53 1.42 8.41
C GLY A 31 -5.12 1.17 7.03
N TYR A 32 -6.25 1.80 6.70
CA TYR A 32 -6.90 1.75 5.39
C TYR A 32 -6.04 2.29 4.24
N LEU A 33 -5.03 3.10 4.52
CA LEU A 33 -4.06 3.58 3.54
C LEU A 33 -3.03 2.51 3.14
N GLY A 34 -2.82 1.49 3.98
CA GLY A 34 -1.82 0.45 3.74
C GLY A 34 -2.20 -0.55 2.64
N GLN A 35 -1.19 -1.15 2.00
CA GLN A 35 -1.35 -2.17 0.95
C GLN A 35 -2.04 -3.44 1.44
N TRP A 36 -1.84 -3.79 2.72
CA TRP A 36 -2.38 -4.99 3.35
C TRP A 36 -3.80 -4.82 3.92
N TYR A 37 -4.40 -3.64 3.80
CA TYR A 37 -5.78 -3.44 4.21
C TYR A 37 -6.71 -4.18 3.24
N SER A 38 -7.54 -5.08 3.77
CA SER A 38 -8.56 -5.79 2.99
C SER A 38 -9.57 -4.80 2.43
N SER A 39 -9.59 -4.72 1.10
CA SER A 39 -10.54 -3.90 0.34
C SER A 39 -10.57 -4.49 -1.07
N PRO A 40 -11.43 -5.49 -1.31
CA PRO A 40 -11.46 -6.17 -2.59
C PRO A 40 -11.74 -5.22 -3.75
N PHE A 41 -11.04 -5.39 -4.87
CA PHE A 41 -11.23 -4.62 -6.10
C PHE A 41 -10.91 -5.47 -7.33
N THR A 42 -11.31 -4.98 -8.51
CA THR A 42 -11.11 -5.67 -9.80
C THR A 42 -10.25 -4.85 -10.75
N SER A 43 -9.26 -5.48 -11.40
CA SER A 43 -8.57 -4.96 -12.59
C SER A 43 -9.23 -5.49 -13.85
N THR A 44 -9.37 -4.66 -14.87
CA THR A 44 -9.77 -5.09 -16.22
C THR A 44 -8.55 -5.02 -17.12
N GLU A 45 -8.17 -6.15 -17.70
CA GLU A 45 -7.03 -6.26 -18.61
C GLU A 45 -7.41 -5.78 -20.03
N SER A 46 -6.42 -5.60 -20.91
CA SER A 46 -6.65 -5.06 -22.26
C SER A 46 -7.51 -5.96 -23.15
N ASP A 47 -7.56 -7.26 -22.85
CA ASP A 47 -8.41 -8.25 -23.52
C ASP A 47 -9.83 -8.32 -22.93
N GLY A 48 -10.15 -7.47 -21.94
CA GLY A 48 -11.43 -7.44 -21.24
C GLY A 48 -11.55 -8.43 -20.08
N ARG A 49 -10.54 -9.26 -19.82
CA ARG A 49 -10.53 -10.17 -18.66
C ARG A 49 -10.54 -9.37 -17.36
N LYS A 50 -11.32 -9.83 -16.39
CA LYS A 50 -11.41 -9.23 -15.05
C LYS A 50 -10.65 -10.09 -14.04
N ILE A 51 -9.78 -9.45 -13.27
CA ILE A 51 -8.99 -10.11 -12.21
C ILE A 51 -9.32 -9.45 -10.88
N GLY A 52 -9.81 -10.25 -9.92
CA GLY A 52 -10.11 -9.80 -8.57
C GLY A 52 -8.89 -9.88 -7.64
N TYR A 53 -8.79 -8.94 -6.71
CA TYR A 53 -7.73 -8.89 -5.70
C TYR A 53 -8.36 -8.60 -4.34
N GLU A 54 -7.84 -9.25 -3.29
CA GLU A 54 -8.28 -9.05 -1.90
C GLU A 54 -7.76 -7.72 -1.33
N ASN A 55 -6.54 -7.36 -1.71
CA ASN A 55 -5.86 -6.15 -1.28
C ASN A 55 -4.81 -5.71 -2.31
N ALA A 56 -4.30 -4.50 -2.13
CA ALA A 56 -3.41 -3.89 -3.10
C ALA A 56 -1.98 -4.45 -3.08
N GLU A 57 -1.56 -5.17 -2.02
CA GLU A 57 -0.31 -5.94 -2.09
C GLU A 57 -0.43 -7.19 -2.97
N GLN A 58 -1.55 -7.94 -2.88
CA GLN A 58 -1.78 -9.07 -3.77
C GLN A 58 -1.72 -8.62 -5.24
N TYR A 59 -2.34 -7.48 -5.55
CA TYR A 59 -2.22 -6.82 -6.85
C TYR A 59 -0.77 -6.52 -7.20
N MET A 60 -0.02 -5.84 -6.34
CA MET A 60 1.39 -5.48 -6.60
C MET A 60 2.25 -6.72 -6.91
N MET A 61 2.10 -7.81 -6.15
CA MET A 61 2.86 -9.04 -6.38
C MET A 61 2.42 -9.76 -7.66
N HIS A 62 1.12 -9.82 -7.95
CA HIS A 62 0.63 -10.44 -9.19
C HIS A 62 1.10 -9.65 -10.42
N ARG A 63 1.06 -8.31 -10.37
CA ARG A 63 1.58 -7.45 -11.44
C ARG A 63 3.10 -7.56 -11.60
N LYS A 64 3.83 -7.81 -10.52
CA LYS A 64 5.25 -8.18 -10.59
C LYS A 64 5.44 -9.50 -11.34
N GLY A 65 4.62 -10.52 -11.03
CA GLY A 65 4.61 -11.79 -11.75
C GLY A 65 4.34 -11.60 -13.25
N LEU A 66 3.29 -10.87 -13.61
CA LEU A 66 2.96 -10.56 -15.01
C LEU A 66 4.05 -9.78 -15.76
N LEU A 67 4.85 -8.97 -15.04
CA LEU A 67 5.91 -8.17 -15.64
C LEU A 67 7.14 -9.02 -16.04
N PHE A 68 7.46 -10.05 -15.25
CA PHE A 68 8.70 -10.82 -15.42
C PHE A 68 8.47 -12.26 -15.90
N ALA A 69 7.39 -12.89 -15.45
CA ALA A 69 7.11 -14.30 -15.68
C ALA A 69 5.59 -14.54 -15.84
N PRO A 70 4.96 -14.04 -16.91
CA PRO A 70 3.49 -14.04 -17.06
C PRO A 70 2.87 -15.44 -17.13
N ASP A 71 3.61 -16.41 -17.69
CA ASP A 71 3.14 -17.80 -17.87
C ASP A 71 3.61 -18.75 -16.74
N ASP A 72 4.33 -18.22 -15.74
CA ASP A 72 4.88 -19.02 -14.64
C ASP A 72 3.84 -19.33 -13.56
N ASN A 73 3.93 -20.51 -12.95
CA ASN A 73 2.99 -20.94 -11.93
C ASN A 73 3.02 -20.06 -10.67
N ILE A 74 4.16 -19.44 -10.35
CA ILE A 74 4.26 -18.48 -9.24
C ILE A 74 3.33 -17.29 -9.46
N THR A 75 3.22 -16.78 -10.69
CA THR A 75 2.34 -15.65 -11.02
C THR A 75 0.88 -16.01 -10.76
N ALA A 76 0.43 -17.19 -11.22
CA ALA A 76 -0.92 -17.67 -10.96
C ALA A 76 -1.18 -17.91 -9.46
N SER A 77 -0.24 -18.54 -8.74
CA SER A 77 -0.41 -18.88 -7.33
C SER A 77 -0.52 -17.68 -6.39
N ILE A 78 -0.08 -16.49 -6.79
CA ILE A 78 -0.29 -15.26 -6.00
C ILE A 78 -1.79 -14.95 -5.83
N LEU A 79 -2.61 -15.29 -6.83
CA LEU A 79 -4.06 -15.08 -6.79
C LEU A 79 -4.79 -16.14 -5.96
N GLU A 80 -4.16 -17.28 -5.70
CA GLU A 80 -4.77 -18.43 -5.02
C GLU A 80 -4.71 -18.34 -3.49
N THR A 81 -4.05 -17.31 -2.95
CA THR A 81 -3.89 -17.13 -1.51
C THR A 81 -4.13 -15.70 -1.07
N THR A 82 -4.70 -15.55 0.12
CA THR A 82 -4.88 -14.27 0.80
C THR A 82 -3.94 -14.13 2.01
N ASP A 83 -3.10 -15.15 2.30
CA ASP A 83 -2.15 -15.10 3.41
C ASP A 83 -0.99 -14.13 3.09
N PRO A 84 -0.77 -13.08 3.91
CA PRO A 84 0.27 -12.09 3.64
C PRO A 84 1.69 -12.67 3.58
N LYS A 85 1.98 -13.74 4.33
CA LYS A 85 3.32 -14.36 4.31
C LYS A 85 3.52 -15.15 3.03
N ALA A 86 2.51 -15.91 2.59
CA ALA A 86 2.53 -16.65 1.34
C ALA A 86 2.68 -15.72 0.13
N ILE A 87 1.88 -14.65 0.04
CA ILE A 87 1.97 -13.66 -1.05
C ILE A 87 3.37 -13.06 -1.13
N LYS A 88 3.96 -12.66 0.00
CA LYS A 88 5.34 -12.13 0.03
C LYS A 88 6.39 -13.17 -0.36
N ALA A 89 6.20 -14.43 0.02
CA ALA A 89 7.11 -15.50 -0.35
C ALA A 89 7.07 -15.74 -1.86
N LEU A 90 5.87 -15.86 -2.45
CA LEU A 90 5.67 -16.02 -3.89
C LEU A 90 6.26 -14.83 -4.67
N GLY A 91 6.02 -13.60 -4.21
CA GLY A 91 6.59 -12.40 -4.85
C GLY A 91 8.12 -12.34 -4.88
N ARG A 92 8.82 -13.09 -4.01
CA ARG A 92 10.29 -13.25 -4.02
C ARG A 92 10.75 -14.36 -4.96
N LEU A 93 9.86 -15.29 -5.30
CA LEU A 93 10.13 -16.44 -6.16
C LEU A 93 9.81 -16.16 -7.63
N VAL A 94 9.25 -14.99 -7.96
CA VAL A 94 8.99 -14.57 -9.35
C VAL A 94 10.28 -14.71 -10.18
N PRO A 95 10.30 -15.60 -11.20
CA PRO A 95 11.45 -15.79 -12.09
C PRO A 95 11.76 -14.54 -12.90
N ASP A 96 12.95 -14.52 -13.50
CA ASP A 96 13.39 -13.48 -14.45
C ASP A 96 13.29 -12.04 -13.91
N PHE A 97 13.33 -11.90 -12.59
CA PHE A 97 13.26 -10.61 -11.91
C PHE A 97 14.47 -9.74 -12.27
N ASP A 98 14.19 -8.60 -12.88
CA ASP A 98 15.16 -7.53 -13.10
C ASP A 98 14.88 -6.35 -12.18
N GLU A 99 15.86 -6.00 -11.34
CA GLU A 99 15.71 -4.91 -10.37
C GLU A 99 15.57 -3.55 -11.05
N THR A 100 16.29 -3.31 -12.16
CA THR A 100 16.24 -2.03 -12.88
C THR A 100 14.84 -1.79 -13.44
N VAL A 101 14.30 -2.78 -14.16
CA VAL A 101 12.94 -2.73 -14.69
C VAL A 101 11.91 -2.61 -13.54
N TRP A 102 12.13 -3.29 -12.43
CA TRP A 102 11.25 -3.17 -11.27
C TRP A 102 11.27 -1.77 -10.67
N LEU A 103 12.43 -1.15 -10.53
CA LEU A 103 12.56 0.22 -10.02
C LEU A 103 11.80 1.22 -10.90
N GLU A 104 11.82 1.03 -12.22
CA GLU A 104 11.08 1.85 -13.18
C GLU A 104 9.57 1.64 -13.13
N LYS A 105 9.10 0.40 -12.95
CA LYS A 105 7.67 0.06 -13.07
C LYS A 105 6.89 0.04 -11.76
N ARG A 106 7.55 -0.27 -10.63
CA ARG A 106 6.86 -0.54 -9.35
C ARG A 106 6.00 0.61 -8.85
N TYR A 107 6.43 1.85 -9.09
CA TYR A 107 5.74 3.03 -8.59
C TYR A 107 4.39 3.18 -9.28
N GLN A 108 4.36 3.09 -10.62
CA GLN A 108 3.11 3.13 -11.39
C GLN A 108 2.19 1.95 -11.04
N ILE A 109 2.74 0.74 -10.90
CA ILE A 109 1.96 -0.43 -10.47
C ILE A 109 1.25 -0.15 -9.13
N VAL A 110 1.95 0.45 -8.17
CA VAL A 110 1.35 0.79 -6.87
C VAL A 110 0.31 1.90 -6.96
N ILE A 111 0.51 2.89 -7.83
CA ILE A 111 -0.51 3.91 -8.12
C ILE A 111 -1.76 3.25 -8.69
N ASP A 112 -1.62 2.43 -9.73
CA ASP A 112 -2.75 1.80 -10.40
C ASP A 112 -3.57 0.92 -9.45
N GLY A 113 -2.89 0.10 -8.64
CA GLY A 113 -3.54 -0.75 -7.63
C GLY A 113 -4.29 0.06 -6.56
N ASN A 114 -3.68 1.15 -6.07
CA ASN A 114 -4.36 2.02 -5.10
C ASN A 114 -5.50 2.80 -5.76
N TYR A 115 -5.36 3.27 -7.00
CA TYR A 115 -6.45 3.90 -7.73
C TYR A 115 -7.64 2.95 -7.86
N LEU A 116 -7.43 1.69 -8.26
CA LEU A 116 -8.50 0.70 -8.34
C LEU A 116 -9.17 0.46 -6.98
N LYS A 117 -8.37 0.27 -5.92
CA LYS A 117 -8.85 0.11 -4.54
C LYS A 117 -9.74 1.26 -4.08
N PHE A 118 -9.27 2.50 -4.25
CA PHE A 118 -9.96 3.68 -3.74
C PHE A 118 -11.12 4.11 -4.65
N SER A 119 -11.01 4.02 -5.97
CA SER A 119 -12.10 4.39 -6.90
C SER A 119 -13.31 3.44 -6.80
N GLN A 120 -13.09 2.16 -6.52
CA GLN A 120 -14.16 1.16 -6.43
C GLN A 120 -14.82 1.05 -5.05
N ASN A 121 -14.25 1.70 -4.03
CA ASN A 121 -14.80 1.71 -2.68
C ASN A 121 -15.07 3.15 -2.22
N LYS A 122 -16.35 3.57 -2.28
CA LYS A 122 -16.75 4.94 -1.96
C LYS A 122 -16.31 5.39 -0.56
N GLU A 123 -16.47 4.53 0.46
CA GLU A 123 -16.09 4.89 1.83
C GLU A 123 -14.58 5.16 1.94
N LEU A 124 -13.76 4.31 1.34
CA LEU A 124 -12.31 4.50 1.34
C LEU A 124 -11.91 5.71 0.49
N LYS A 125 -12.56 5.94 -0.64
CA LYS A 125 -12.38 7.14 -1.47
C LYS A 125 -12.58 8.40 -0.63
N ASP A 126 -13.72 8.49 0.05
CA ASP A 126 -14.10 9.64 0.88
C ASP A 126 -13.07 9.84 2.00
N LYS A 127 -12.60 8.76 2.64
CA LYS A 127 -11.54 8.81 3.66
C LYS A 127 -10.20 9.32 3.11
N LEU A 128 -9.78 8.86 1.93
CA LEU A 128 -8.55 9.34 1.29
C LEU A 128 -8.66 10.83 0.93
N LEU A 129 -9.77 11.25 0.35
CA LEU A 129 -10.02 12.67 0.00
C LEU A 129 -10.07 13.55 1.25
N ALA A 130 -10.65 13.06 2.35
CA ALA A 130 -10.73 13.76 3.63
C ALA A 130 -9.36 14.03 4.28
N THR A 131 -8.28 13.37 3.83
CA THR A 131 -6.91 13.74 4.25
C THR A 131 -6.48 15.12 3.72
N GLY A 132 -7.27 15.72 2.82
CA GLY A 132 -7.05 17.07 2.31
C GLY A 132 -5.73 17.17 1.56
N ASN A 133 -4.87 18.09 1.99
CA ASN A 133 -3.51 18.25 1.44
C ASN A 133 -2.42 17.77 2.41
N ARG A 134 -2.80 17.04 3.47
CA ARG A 134 -1.83 16.53 4.47
C ARG A 134 -0.90 15.50 3.81
N GLU A 135 0.36 15.50 4.24
CA GLU A 135 1.35 14.51 3.83
C GLU A 135 0.95 13.13 4.36
N LEU A 136 0.91 12.13 3.48
CA LEU A 136 0.65 10.74 3.85
C LEU A 136 1.99 10.03 4.08
N VAL A 137 2.16 9.41 5.25
CA VAL A 137 3.43 8.82 5.67
C VAL A 137 3.27 7.37 6.11
N GLU A 138 3.82 6.44 5.32
CA GLU A 138 3.90 5.02 5.69
C GLU A 138 4.99 4.87 6.77
N ALA A 139 4.56 4.90 8.02
CA ALA A 139 5.37 4.90 9.24
C ALA A 139 5.80 3.48 9.65
N SER A 140 6.24 2.70 8.67
CA SER A 140 6.82 1.38 8.90
C SER A 140 8.28 1.53 9.39
N PRO A 141 8.64 0.99 10.57
CA PRO A 141 10.02 1.02 11.05
C PRO A 141 10.97 0.07 10.30
N MET A 142 10.43 -0.81 9.45
CA MET A 142 11.18 -1.86 8.76
C MET A 142 11.30 -1.62 7.25
N ASP A 143 10.56 -0.66 6.70
CA ASP A 143 10.52 -0.39 5.27
C ASP A 143 11.03 1.02 4.99
N ARG A 144 12.13 1.10 4.21
CA ARG A 144 12.73 2.37 3.77
C ARG A 144 12.48 2.68 2.30
N ILE A 145 11.74 1.83 1.58
CA ILE A 145 11.37 2.03 0.18
C ILE A 145 9.93 2.55 0.14
N TRP A 146 8.97 1.75 0.59
CA TRP A 146 7.58 2.16 0.61
C TRP A 146 7.27 3.04 1.82
N GLY A 147 7.99 2.82 2.92
CA GLY A 147 7.88 3.60 4.15
C GLY A 147 9.07 4.52 4.44
N VAL A 148 8.98 5.21 5.58
CA VAL A 148 10.03 6.13 6.07
C VAL A 148 11.10 5.46 6.92
N GLY A 149 10.95 4.20 7.30
CA GLY A 149 11.89 3.48 8.17
C GLY A 149 11.81 3.85 9.64
N PHE A 150 10.75 4.52 10.07
CA PHE A 150 10.51 4.93 11.45
C PHE A 150 9.03 4.80 11.81
N GLY A 151 8.75 4.38 13.05
CA GLY A 151 7.40 4.39 13.59
C GLY A 151 6.89 5.83 13.80
N TRP A 152 5.56 6.01 13.76
CA TRP A 152 4.90 7.33 13.74
C TRP A 152 5.38 8.29 14.84
N LYS A 153 5.66 7.78 16.05
CA LYS A 153 6.16 8.57 17.20
C LYS A 153 7.51 9.26 16.94
N ASN A 154 8.33 8.68 16.07
CA ASN A 154 9.70 9.12 15.80
C ASN A 154 9.89 9.63 14.38
N ALA A 155 8.94 9.40 13.48
CA ALA A 155 9.06 9.74 12.06
C ALA A 155 9.40 11.22 11.87
N GLU A 156 8.62 12.15 12.43
CA GLU A 156 8.85 13.59 12.28
C GLU A 156 10.26 14.03 12.71
N LYS A 157 10.75 13.50 13.84
CA LYS A 157 12.09 13.81 14.37
C LYS A 157 13.25 13.29 13.49
N GLN A 158 12.95 12.39 12.56
CA GLN A 158 13.93 11.70 11.73
C GLN A 158 13.79 12.06 10.25
N ARG A 159 13.09 13.16 9.89
CA ARG A 159 12.85 13.57 8.49
C ARG A 159 14.09 13.50 7.60
N GLY A 160 15.22 14.04 8.05
CA GLY A 160 16.48 14.00 7.30
C GLY A 160 17.08 12.60 7.07
N ARG A 161 16.53 11.57 7.72
CA ARG A 161 16.95 10.17 7.63
C ARG A 161 15.86 9.26 7.08
N TRP A 162 14.78 9.80 6.54
CA TRP A 162 13.68 8.99 6.01
C TRP A 162 14.14 8.07 4.89
N GLY A 163 13.40 6.96 4.76
CA GLY A 163 13.30 6.22 3.51
C GLY A 163 12.56 7.04 2.44
N LEU A 164 12.20 6.37 1.33
CA LEU A 164 11.65 7.04 0.17
C LEU A 164 10.16 7.43 0.33
N ASN A 165 9.43 6.79 1.26
CA ASN A 165 7.98 6.96 1.47
C ASN A 165 7.17 6.83 0.16
N LEU A 166 7.54 5.88 -0.71
CA LEU A 166 6.90 5.75 -2.03
C LEU A 166 5.40 5.49 -1.93
N LEU A 167 4.93 4.78 -0.90
CA LEU A 167 3.50 4.48 -0.76
C LEU A 167 2.72 5.75 -0.41
N GLY A 168 3.23 6.55 0.52
CA GLY A 168 2.64 7.85 0.85
C GLY A 168 2.53 8.76 -0.38
N LYS A 169 3.60 8.83 -1.19
CA LYS A 169 3.60 9.59 -2.45
C LYS A 169 2.57 9.08 -3.46
N ALA A 170 2.54 7.76 -3.70
CA ALA A 170 1.58 7.15 -4.61
C ALA A 170 0.13 7.41 -4.19
N LEU A 171 -0.18 7.34 -2.89
CA LEU A 171 -1.52 7.63 -2.37
C LEU A 171 -1.92 9.10 -2.55
N MET A 172 -0.99 10.03 -2.38
CA MET A 172 -1.24 11.45 -2.63
C MET A 172 -1.52 11.71 -4.11
N GLU A 173 -0.81 11.04 -5.00
CA GLU A 173 -1.07 11.11 -6.45
C GLU A 173 -2.44 10.52 -6.84
N VAL A 174 -2.81 9.37 -6.25
CA VAL A 174 -4.15 8.79 -6.40
C VAL A 174 -5.23 9.73 -5.88
N ARG A 175 -5.00 10.38 -4.73
CA ARG A 175 -5.92 11.37 -4.15
C ARG A 175 -6.13 12.55 -5.10
N ASP A 176 -5.06 13.06 -5.69
CA ASP A 176 -5.13 14.21 -6.60
C ASP A 176 -5.85 13.85 -7.89
N LYS A 177 -5.62 12.64 -8.43
CA LYS A 177 -6.38 12.10 -9.57
C LYS A 177 -7.87 12.00 -9.29
N LEU A 178 -8.25 11.37 -8.17
CA LEU A 178 -9.66 11.22 -7.79
C LEU A 178 -10.35 12.58 -7.57
N ARG A 179 -9.63 13.56 -7.03
CA ARG A 179 -10.14 14.92 -6.85
C ARG A 179 -10.40 15.62 -8.19
N ALA A 180 -9.51 15.45 -9.17
CA ALA A 180 -9.71 16.01 -10.51
C ALA A 180 -10.97 15.43 -11.18
N GLU A 181 -11.16 14.11 -11.09
CA GLU A 181 -12.35 13.42 -11.61
C GLU A 181 -13.66 13.90 -10.96
N GLU A 182 -13.64 14.21 -9.66
CA GLU A 182 -14.80 14.79 -8.97
C GLU A 182 -15.07 16.25 -9.37
N GLY A 183 -14.03 17.04 -9.64
CA GLY A 183 -14.16 18.44 -10.08
C GLY A 183 -14.62 18.59 -11.53
N GLU A 184 -14.31 17.63 -12.40
CA GLU A 184 -14.79 17.58 -13.79
C GLU A 184 -16.23 17.05 -13.91
N SER A 185 -16.78 16.47 -12.84
CA SER A 185 -18.13 15.92 -12.78
C SER A 185 -19.19 16.92 -12.29
N VAL A 186 -18.84 18.21 -12.14
CA VAL A 186 -19.70 19.30 -11.63
C VAL A 186 -20.05 20.31 -12.71
#